data_AF-A0A2P6WKC2-F1
#
_entry.id   AF-A0A2P6WKC2-F1
#
_cell.length_a   1.000
_cell.length_b   1.000
_cell.length_c   1.000
_cell.angle_alpha   90.00
_cell.angle_beta   90.00
_cell.angle_gamma   90.00
#
_symmetry.space_group_name_H-M   'P 1'
#
loop_
_entity.id
_entity.type
_entity.pdbx_description
1 polymer ?
#
loop_
_entity_poly.entity_id
_entity_poly.type
_entity_poly.pdbx_seq_one_letter_code
_entity_poly.pdbx_strand_id
1 'polypeptide(L)'
;MPIQGKVVESLGEFTEWVTARRKSWGLAKHKELWFRGESRDYLDTILRPELYRPARDDAALKPIRELLNIENDLYDEFQHNAVERSDEKTSYEDWDWDSYFLMQHHNGPTRLLDWSDGALMALHFALRNKADDDQSARVYVLEPYRLSEQLNALPDAIIAEQAWKAYVAKHPSSCLEEDTWENAYLPTTEEDRRELNVPRPPLVLDFPLKTRRIAAQRSRFIVFGTEPTWLSEEFKKTESTIKAITIPAGSRPKIRQELRDCGVTESVIYPDLDGLGRELRQLWEDRRLAPEENS
;
A
#
# COMPACT_ATOMS: atom_id res chain seq x y z
N MET A 1 -12.14 2.46 -22.09
CA MET A 1 -13.31 3.15 -21.51
C MET A 1 -12.90 3.64 -20.13
N PRO A 2 -13.20 4.89 -19.72
CA PRO A 2 -12.86 5.33 -18.38
C PRO A 2 -13.63 4.45 -17.40
N ILE A 3 -12.90 3.80 -16.50
CA ILE A 3 -13.46 2.84 -15.55
C ILE A 3 -14.41 3.63 -14.65
N GLN A 4 -15.72 3.42 -14.83
CA GLN A 4 -16.80 4.12 -14.12
C GLN A 4 -16.72 3.82 -12.62
N GLY A 5 -15.87 4.56 -11.90
CA GLY A 5 -15.91 4.65 -10.45
C GLY A 5 -17.13 5.47 -10.02
N LYS A 6 -17.65 5.21 -8.82
CA LYS A 6 -18.67 6.08 -8.22
C LYS A 6 -18.03 7.43 -7.93
N VAL A 7 -18.68 8.51 -8.35
CA VAL A 7 -18.30 9.87 -7.95
C VAL A 7 -18.95 10.20 -6.60
N VAL A 8 -18.17 10.81 -5.71
CA VAL A 8 -18.56 11.19 -4.36
C VAL A 8 -18.08 12.62 -4.08
N GLU A 9 -18.96 13.45 -3.52
CA GLU A 9 -18.71 14.89 -3.31
C GLU A 9 -18.71 15.31 -1.84
N SER A 10 -18.91 14.37 -0.92
CA SER A 10 -18.87 14.59 0.53
C SER A 10 -18.43 13.34 1.30
N LEU A 11 -17.97 13.53 2.54
CA LEU A 11 -17.63 12.45 3.45
C LEU A 11 -18.84 11.55 3.78
N GLY A 12 -20.04 12.13 3.84
CA GLY A 12 -21.29 11.37 4.03
C GLY A 12 -21.51 10.35 2.91
N GLU A 13 -21.54 10.82 1.67
CA GLU A 13 -21.67 9.97 0.48
C GLU A 13 -20.56 8.91 0.39
N PHE A 14 -19.34 9.25 0.79
CA PHE A 14 -18.21 8.32 0.84
C PHE A 14 -18.52 7.13 1.76
N THR A 15 -18.91 7.41 3.01
CA THR A 15 -19.20 6.38 4.01
C THR A 15 -20.44 5.55 3.67
N GLU A 16 -21.47 6.17 3.09
CA GLU A 16 -22.66 5.48 2.59
C GLU A 16 -22.30 4.49 1.49
N TRP A 17 -21.46 4.90 0.53
CA TRP A 17 -21.01 4.02 -0.53
C TRP A 17 -20.19 2.83 0.01
N VAL A 18 -19.27 3.08 0.95
CA VAL A 18 -18.48 2.02 1.58
C VAL A 18 -19.38 1.01 2.28
N THR A 19 -20.39 1.50 3.01
CA THR A 19 -21.37 0.66 3.71
C THR A 19 -22.18 -0.19 2.72
N ALA A 20 -22.69 0.42 1.66
CA ALA A 20 -23.44 -0.26 0.61
C ALA A 20 -22.59 -1.32 -0.10
N ARG A 21 -21.33 -0.97 -0.43
CA ARG A 21 -20.38 -1.88 -1.09
C ARG A 21 -20.07 -3.08 -0.21
N ARG A 22 -19.76 -2.87 1.07
CA ARG A 22 -19.52 -3.93 2.05
C ARG A 22 -20.69 -4.92 2.11
N LYS A 23 -21.92 -4.40 2.14
CA LYS A 23 -23.14 -5.23 2.13
C LYS A 23 -23.28 -6.00 0.82
N SER A 24 -23.05 -5.35 -0.32
CA SER A 24 -23.16 -5.99 -1.64
C SER A 24 -22.18 -7.15 -1.84
N TRP A 25 -20.97 -7.04 -1.26
CA TRP A 25 -19.97 -8.11 -1.30
C TRP A 25 -20.20 -9.21 -0.26
N GLY A 26 -21.17 -9.05 0.64
CA GLY A 26 -21.48 -10.06 1.66
C GLY A 26 -20.35 -10.24 2.69
N LEU A 27 -19.49 -9.24 2.89
CA LEU A 27 -18.32 -9.36 3.76
C LEU A 27 -18.74 -9.56 5.22
N ALA A 28 -18.17 -10.58 5.88
CA ALA A 28 -18.44 -10.90 7.28
C ALA A 28 -18.11 -9.71 8.20
N LYS A 29 -18.84 -9.58 9.33
CA LYS A 29 -18.70 -8.43 10.25
C LYS A 29 -17.31 -8.28 10.87
N HIS A 30 -16.61 -9.39 11.08
CA HIS A 30 -15.27 -9.43 11.69
C HIS A 30 -14.13 -9.25 10.68
N LYS A 31 -14.46 -9.03 9.39
CA LYS A 31 -13.49 -8.85 8.30
C LYS A 31 -13.44 -7.40 7.84
N GLU A 32 -12.29 -6.93 7.42
CA GLU A 32 -12.08 -5.55 7.01
C GLU A 32 -12.08 -5.39 5.48
N LEU A 33 -12.51 -4.22 5.01
CA LEU A 33 -12.20 -3.78 3.65
C LEU A 33 -10.86 -3.05 3.68
N TRP A 34 -10.11 -3.12 2.59
CA TRP A 34 -8.88 -2.36 2.43
C TRP A 34 -9.09 -1.20 1.47
N PHE A 35 -8.38 -0.11 1.71
CA PHE A 35 -8.53 1.14 1.01
C PHE A 35 -7.16 1.70 0.62
N ARG A 36 -7.06 2.31 -0.56
CA ARG A 36 -5.85 3.00 -1.00
C ARG A 36 -6.21 4.33 -1.66
N GLY A 37 -5.63 5.41 -1.16
CA GLY A 37 -5.77 6.75 -1.75
C GLY A 37 -4.70 7.01 -2.81
N GLU A 38 -5.12 7.47 -3.98
CA GLU A 38 -4.25 8.02 -5.02
C GLU A 38 -4.68 9.46 -5.29
N SER A 39 -3.72 10.39 -5.29
CA SER A 39 -4.01 11.83 -5.33
C SER A 39 -4.58 12.32 -6.66
N ARG A 40 -4.37 11.53 -7.73
CA ARG A 40 -4.76 11.78 -9.10
C ARG A 40 -4.99 10.48 -9.86
N ASP A 41 -5.43 10.58 -11.11
CA ASP A 41 -5.48 9.45 -12.02
C ASP A 41 -4.08 9.14 -12.59
N TYR A 42 -3.53 7.99 -12.21
CA TYR A 42 -2.23 7.51 -12.69
C TYR A 42 -2.31 6.68 -13.99
N LEU A 43 -3.46 6.71 -14.68
CA LEU A 43 -3.70 6.08 -15.98
C LEU A 43 -3.29 4.59 -15.98
N ASP A 44 -2.20 4.25 -16.67
CA ASP A 44 -1.71 2.89 -16.84
C ASP A 44 -0.89 2.37 -15.64
N THR A 45 -0.58 3.24 -14.67
CA THR A 45 0.22 2.90 -13.47
C THR A 45 -0.58 2.90 -12.17
N ILE A 46 -1.92 2.80 -12.26
CA ILE A 46 -2.78 2.63 -11.08
C ILE A 46 -2.47 1.34 -10.33
N LEU A 47 -2.62 1.35 -9.00
CA LEU A 47 -2.46 0.15 -8.16
C LEU A 47 -1.12 -0.56 -8.36
N ARG A 48 -0.05 0.23 -8.53
CA ARG A 48 1.29 -0.26 -8.82
C ARG A 48 2.31 0.34 -7.85
N PRO A 49 3.22 -0.47 -7.28
CA PRO A 49 4.33 0.01 -6.45
C PRO A 49 5.20 1.01 -7.19
N GLU A 50 5.90 1.87 -6.45
CA GLU A 50 6.80 2.87 -7.03
C GLU A 50 7.91 2.22 -7.87
N LEU A 51 8.48 1.10 -7.40
CA LEU A 51 9.52 0.35 -8.09
C LEU A 51 9.15 -0.02 -9.53
N TYR A 52 7.87 -0.30 -9.79
CA TYR A 52 7.38 -0.73 -11.10
C TYR A 52 6.82 0.40 -11.97
N ARG A 53 7.02 1.66 -11.56
CA ARG A 53 6.68 2.83 -12.36
C ARG A 53 7.86 3.26 -13.23
N PRO A 54 7.63 3.68 -14.47
CA PRO A 54 8.67 4.32 -15.26
C PRO A 54 9.20 5.58 -14.56
N ALA A 55 10.49 5.87 -14.76
CA ALA A 55 11.12 7.05 -14.15
C ALA A 55 10.52 8.38 -14.66
N ARG A 56 9.90 8.36 -15.83
CA ARG A 56 9.19 9.47 -16.48
C ARG A 56 8.04 8.92 -17.30
N ASP A 57 7.01 9.73 -17.52
CA ASP A 57 5.80 9.32 -18.25
C ASP A 57 6.09 8.86 -19.69
N ASP A 58 7.20 9.31 -20.29
CA ASP A 58 7.66 8.96 -21.64
C ASP A 58 8.69 7.82 -21.68
N ALA A 59 9.16 7.35 -20.52
CA ALA A 59 10.19 6.32 -20.43
C ALA A 59 9.61 4.90 -20.45
N ALA A 60 10.34 3.96 -21.04
CA ALA A 60 10.02 2.55 -20.90
C ALA A 60 10.36 2.07 -19.47
N LEU A 61 9.54 1.16 -18.94
CA LEU A 61 9.87 0.47 -17.69
C LEU A 61 11.12 -0.39 -17.89
N LYS A 62 12.06 -0.32 -16.94
CA LYS A 62 13.23 -1.21 -16.94
C LYS A 62 12.77 -2.68 -16.87
N PRO A 63 13.57 -3.63 -17.39
CA PRO A 63 13.27 -5.05 -17.23
C PRO A 63 13.07 -5.40 -15.75
N ILE A 64 12.05 -6.21 -15.44
CA ILE A 64 11.69 -6.55 -14.05
C ILE A 64 12.88 -7.14 -13.28
N ARG A 65 13.68 -8.01 -13.92
CA ARG A 65 14.90 -8.57 -13.32
C ARG A 65 15.92 -7.49 -12.92
N GLU A 66 16.06 -6.44 -13.72
CA GLU A 66 16.97 -5.32 -13.39
C GLU A 66 16.43 -4.51 -12.21
N LEU A 67 15.12 -4.28 -12.16
CA LEU A 67 14.47 -3.58 -11.04
C LEU A 67 14.60 -4.37 -9.74
N LEU A 68 14.40 -5.68 -9.76
CA LEU A 68 14.58 -6.54 -8.59
C LEU A 68 16.04 -6.55 -8.13
N ASN A 69 17.01 -6.55 -9.04
CA ASN A 69 18.42 -6.44 -8.66
C ASN A 69 18.72 -5.09 -7.99
N ILE A 70 18.21 -3.98 -8.54
CA ILE A 70 18.38 -2.65 -7.95
C ILE A 70 17.73 -2.60 -6.56
N GLU A 71 16.51 -3.12 -6.42
CA GLU A 71 15.81 -3.20 -5.14
C GLU A 71 16.59 -4.01 -4.12
N ASN A 72 17.10 -5.16 -4.52
CA ASN A 72 17.93 -6.03 -3.69
C ASN A 72 19.20 -5.32 -3.21
N ASP A 73 19.94 -4.66 -4.11
CA ASP A 73 21.16 -3.90 -3.76
C ASP A 73 20.85 -2.77 -2.75
N LEU A 74 19.75 -2.04 -2.96
CA LEU A 74 19.31 -0.95 -2.08
C LEU A 74 18.79 -1.46 -0.74
N TYR A 75 18.12 -2.61 -0.73
CA TYR A 75 17.65 -3.24 0.49
C TYR A 75 18.82 -3.74 1.33
N ASP A 76 19.83 -4.34 0.71
CA ASP A 76 21.06 -4.74 1.39
C ASP A 76 21.72 -3.50 2.02
N GLU A 77 21.90 -2.41 1.26
CA GLU A 77 22.43 -1.14 1.79
C GLU A 77 21.58 -0.59 2.94
N PHE A 78 20.25 -0.67 2.82
CA PHE A 78 19.34 -0.23 3.88
C PHE A 78 19.55 -1.04 5.15
N GLN A 79 19.58 -2.38 5.08
CA GLN A 79 19.78 -3.24 6.24
C GLN A 79 21.10 -2.93 6.96
N HIS A 80 22.19 -2.69 6.21
CA HIS A 80 23.50 -2.34 6.77
C HIS A 80 23.48 -1.01 7.56
N ASN A 81 22.69 -0.02 7.10
CA ASN A 81 22.66 1.31 7.70
C ASN A 81 21.52 1.51 8.71
N ALA A 82 20.45 0.72 8.63
CA ALA A 82 19.24 0.90 9.43
C ALA A 82 19.51 0.64 10.92
N VAL A 83 20.33 -0.36 11.25
CA VAL A 83 20.61 -0.76 12.65
C VAL A 83 21.24 0.39 13.46
N GLU A 84 22.13 1.18 12.87
CA GLU A 84 22.75 2.34 13.54
C GLU A 84 21.80 3.54 13.65
N ARG A 85 20.74 3.57 12.84
CA ARG A 85 19.87 4.75 12.65
C ARG A 85 18.47 4.56 13.22
N SER A 86 18.07 3.34 13.58
CA SER A 86 16.76 3.05 14.14
C SER A 86 16.83 2.94 15.67
N ASP A 87 16.05 3.78 16.36
CA ASP A 87 15.78 3.62 17.79
C ASP A 87 14.78 2.48 18.09
N GLU A 88 14.25 1.82 17.05
CA GLU A 88 13.29 0.73 17.19
C GLU A 88 13.98 -0.55 17.66
N LYS A 89 13.44 -1.14 18.74
CA LYS A 89 13.88 -2.46 19.22
C LYS A 89 13.39 -3.52 18.24
N THR A 90 14.25 -3.95 17.33
CA THR A 90 13.93 -5.05 16.43
C THR A 90 14.26 -6.41 17.04
N SER A 91 13.33 -7.34 16.89
CA SER A 91 13.56 -8.76 17.17
C SER A 91 14.28 -9.38 15.99
N TYR A 92 15.32 -10.17 16.26
CA TYR A 92 16.11 -10.82 15.22
C TYR A 92 15.34 -11.86 14.39
N GLU A 93 14.23 -12.38 14.92
CA GLU A 93 13.47 -13.48 14.28
C GLU A 93 12.74 -13.06 12.99
N ASP A 94 12.33 -11.79 12.88
CA ASP A 94 11.55 -11.27 11.73
C ASP A 94 12.25 -10.10 11.03
N TRP A 95 13.55 -9.94 11.23
CA TRP A 95 14.26 -8.73 10.81
C TRP A 95 14.17 -8.44 9.31
N ASP A 96 14.08 -9.47 8.47
CA ASP A 96 13.97 -9.30 7.02
C ASP A 96 12.69 -8.55 6.64
N TRP A 97 11.51 -9.07 7.01
CA TRP A 97 10.26 -8.36 6.75
C TRP A 97 10.16 -7.04 7.50
N ASP A 98 10.61 -6.98 8.76
CA ASP A 98 10.55 -5.76 9.56
C ASP A 98 11.38 -4.62 8.94
N SER A 99 12.61 -4.92 8.53
CA SER A 99 13.49 -3.94 7.86
C SER A 99 12.96 -3.56 6.48
N TYR A 100 12.30 -4.47 5.76
CA TYR A 100 11.68 -4.18 4.48
C TYR A 100 10.45 -3.26 4.62
N PHE A 101 9.60 -3.48 5.63
CA PHE A 101 8.51 -2.56 5.97
C PHE A 101 9.06 -1.20 6.43
N LEU A 102 10.16 -1.18 7.18
CA LEU A 102 10.82 0.05 7.60
C LEU A 102 11.40 0.82 6.40
N MET A 103 11.98 0.13 5.43
CA MET A 103 12.45 0.74 4.18
C MET A 103 11.28 1.44 3.44
N GLN A 104 10.16 0.73 3.25
CA GLN A 104 8.95 1.31 2.65
C GLN A 104 8.43 2.52 3.46
N HIS A 105 8.49 2.43 4.78
CA HIS A 105 8.05 3.48 5.68
C HIS A 105 8.78 4.82 5.50
N HIS A 106 10.07 4.73 5.20
CA HIS A 106 10.96 5.83 4.93
C HIS A 106 11.09 6.14 3.43
N ASN A 107 10.08 5.75 2.64
CA ASN A 107 9.99 6.04 1.20
C ASN A 107 11.10 5.39 0.36
N GLY A 108 11.69 4.30 0.85
CA GLY A 108 12.59 3.48 0.04
C GLY A 108 11.83 2.77 -1.08
N PRO A 109 12.48 2.53 -2.24
CA PRO A 109 11.83 1.89 -3.37
C PRO A 109 11.63 0.39 -3.09
N THR A 110 10.39 0.00 -2.81
CA THR A 110 10.02 -1.41 -2.61
C THR A 110 8.93 -1.84 -3.59
N ARG A 111 8.74 -3.16 -3.73
CA ARG A 111 7.60 -3.78 -4.42
C ARG A 111 6.36 -3.91 -3.53
N LEU A 112 6.36 -3.31 -2.33
CA LEU A 112 5.17 -3.20 -1.50
C LEU A 112 4.22 -2.14 -2.04
N LEU A 113 2.94 -2.46 -2.00
CA LEU A 113 1.86 -1.51 -2.23
C LEU A 113 1.10 -1.30 -0.93
N ASP A 114 1.07 -0.05 -0.46
CA ASP A 114 0.38 0.30 0.78
C ASP A 114 -1.14 0.31 0.58
N TRP A 115 -1.83 -0.30 1.53
CA TRP A 115 -3.26 -0.22 1.74
C TRP A 115 -3.52 0.18 3.20
N SER A 116 -4.75 0.55 3.50
CA SER A 116 -5.20 0.82 4.86
C SER A 116 -6.53 0.12 5.09
N ASP A 117 -6.74 -0.48 6.25
CA ASP A 117 -8.09 -0.93 6.64
C ASP A 117 -8.94 0.21 7.26
N GLY A 118 -8.39 1.42 7.32
CA GLY A 118 -9.09 2.67 7.65
C GLY A 118 -9.53 3.45 6.42
N ALA A 119 -10.83 3.41 6.09
CA ALA A 119 -11.38 4.09 4.91
C ALA A 119 -11.07 5.61 4.87
N LEU A 120 -11.15 6.27 6.03
CA LEU A 120 -10.89 7.71 6.13
C LEU A 120 -9.39 8.05 6.03
N MET A 121 -8.50 7.14 6.45
CA MET A 121 -7.06 7.30 6.30
C MET A 121 -6.68 7.27 4.81
N ALA A 122 -7.22 6.32 4.05
CA ALA A 122 -7.04 6.27 2.61
C ALA A 122 -7.60 7.50 1.89
N LEU A 123 -8.77 8.01 2.32
CA LEU A 123 -9.32 9.25 1.78
C LEU A 123 -8.41 10.45 2.08
N HIS A 124 -7.85 10.54 3.28
CA HIS A 124 -6.84 11.55 3.61
C HIS A 124 -5.63 11.46 2.69
N PHE A 125 -5.07 10.27 2.47
CA PHE A 125 -3.92 10.09 1.57
C PHE A 125 -4.24 10.51 0.13
N ALA A 126 -5.46 10.31 -0.35
CA ALA A 126 -5.89 10.77 -1.68
C ALA A 126 -5.95 12.32 -1.76
N LEU A 127 -6.20 13.01 -0.66
CA LEU A 127 -6.44 14.46 -0.65
C LEU A 127 -5.30 15.30 -0.09
N ARG A 128 -4.30 14.68 0.54
CA ARG A 128 -3.21 15.38 1.24
C ARG A 128 -2.36 16.27 0.33
N ASN A 129 -2.14 15.88 -0.92
CA ASN A 129 -1.26 16.61 -1.83
C ASN A 129 -2.00 17.78 -2.45
N LYS A 130 -1.77 18.99 -1.93
CA LYS A 130 -2.35 20.23 -2.47
C LYS A 130 -1.90 20.54 -3.90
N ALA A 131 -0.77 19.98 -4.36
CA ALA A 131 -0.30 20.17 -5.75
C ALA A 131 -1.19 19.48 -6.80
N ASP A 132 -2.00 18.50 -6.39
CA ASP A 132 -2.93 17.77 -7.26
C ASP A 132 -4.39 18.25 -7.07
N ASP A 133 -4.62 19.44 -6.49
CA ASP A 133 -5.97 19.93 -6.16
C ASP A 133 -6.83 20.27 -7.39
N ASP A 134 -6.21 20.50 -8.55
CA ASP A 134 -6.88 20.68 -9.84
C ASP A 134 -7.30 19.36 -10.49
N GLN A 135 -6.92 18.22 -9.90
CA GLN A 135 -7.18 16.88 -10.43
C GLN A 135 -8.10 16.06 -9.52
N SER A 136 -8.89 15.19 -10.15
CA SER A 136 -9.73 14.25 -9.41
C SER A 136 -8.88 13.19 -8.72
N ALA A 137 -9.12 12.98 -7.43
CA ALA A 137 -8.49 11.92 -6.64
C ALA A 137 -9.24 10.59 -6.79
N ARG A 138 -8.57 9.49 -6.41
CA ARG A 138 -9.17 8.16 -6.35
C ARG A 138 -8.96 7.52 -4.99
N VAL A 139 -9.99 6.84 -4.50
CA VAL A 139 -9.89 5.90 -3.40
C VAL A 139 -10.28 4.53 -3.92
N TYR A 140 -9.31 3.62 -3.96
CA TYR A 140 -9.54 2.23 -4.27
C TYR A 140 -10.04 1.50 -3.04
N VAL A 141 -10.94 0.56 -3.25
CA VAL A 141 -11.57 -0.28 -2.23
C VAL A 141 -11.43 -1.72 -2.66
N LEU A 142 -10.87 -2.54 -1.77
CA LEU A 142 -10.50 -3.92 -2.01
C LEU A 142 -11.20 -4.82 -0.97
N GLU A 143 -11.72 -5.96 -1.43
CA GLU A 143 -12.04 -7.09 -0.57
C GLU A 143 -10.82 -8.05 -0.50
N PRO A 144 -9.96 -7.93 0.52
CA PRO A 144 -8.65 -8.59 0.53
C PRO A 144 -8.76 -10.12 0.66
N TYR A 145 -9.78 -10.63 1.35
CA TYR A 145 -9.93 -12.07 1.58
C TYR A 145 -10.28 -12.83 0.31
N ARG A 146 -11.22 -12.30 -0.49
CA ARG A 146 -11.55 -12.91 -1.78
C ARG A 146 -10.38 -12.81 -2.75
N LEU A 147 -9.66 -11.69 -2.73
CA LEU A 147 -8.44 -11.55 -3.51
C LEU A 147 -7.37 -12.58 -3.08
N SER A 148 -7.15 -12.75 -1.78
CA SER A 148 -6.20 -13.74 -1.25
C SER A 148 -6.58 -15.17 -1.65
N GLU A 149 -7.86 -15.54 -1.54
CA GLU A 149 -8.38 -16.84 -2.01
C GLU A 149 -8.13 -17.04 -3.52
N GLN A 150 -8.35 -16.00 -4.33
CA GLN A 150 -8.09 -16.05 -5.78
C GLN A 150 -6.60 -16.22 -6.09
N LEU A 151 -5.72 -15.49 -5.38
CA LEU A 151 -4.27 -15.55 -5.57
C LEU A 151 -3.71 -16.91 -5.17
N ASN A 152 -4.14 -17.45 -4.02
CA ASN A 152 -3.70 -18.76 -3.53
C ASN A 152 -4.17 -19.92 -4.43
N ALA A 153 -5.26 -19.73 -5.17
CA ALA A 153 -5.74 -20.71 -6.15
C ALA A 153 -4.99 -20.69 -7.50
N LEU A 154 -4.07 -19.73 -7.72
CA LEU A 154 -3.31 -19.65 -8.96
C LEU A 154 -2.25 -20.77 -9.03
N PRO A 155 -2.02 -21.37 -10.21
CA PRO A 155 -0.96 -22.35 -10.40
C PRO A 155 0.43 -21.84 -9.99
N ASP A 156 0.74 -20.57 -10.29
CA ASP A 156 2.00 -19.94 -9.91
C ASP A 156 2.21 -19.90 -8.39
N ALA A 157 1.15 -19.67 -7.60
CA ALA A 157 1.23 -19.65 -6.14
C ALA A 157 1.49 -21.05 -5.58
N ILE A 158 0.80 -22.06 -6.10
CA ILE A 158 0.99 -23.47 -5.70
C ILE A 158 2.42 -23.93 -6.04
N ILE A 159 2.94 -23.55 -7.20
CA ILE A 159 4.33 -23.85 -7.59
C ILE A 159 5.33 -23.16 -6.67
N ALA A 160 5.10 -21.89 -6.32
CA ALA A 160 5.95 -21.15 -5.40
C ALA A 160 5.99 -21.79 -4.01
N GLU A 161 4.83 -22.19 -3.47
CA GLU A 161 4.75 -22.88 -2.18
C GLU A 161 5.51 -24.22 -2.19
N GLN A 162 5.39 -24.99 -3.27
CA GLN A 162 6.15 -26.25 -3.42
C GLN A 162 7.66 -26.01 -3.54
N ALA A 163 8.07 -24.97 -4.28
CA ALA A 163 9.47 -24.59 -4.41
C ALA A 163 10.05 -24.16 -3.06
N TRP A 164 9.29 -23.41 -2.25
CA TRP A 164 9.66 -23.03 -0.89
C TRP A 164 9.88 -24.26 0.00
N LYS A 165 8.93 -25.20 0.03
CA LYS A 165 9.08 -26.45 0.81
C LYS A 165 10.31 -27.24 0.39
N ALA A 166 10.59 -27.32 -0.91
CA ALA A 166 11.80 -27.97 -1.41
C ALA A 166 13.09 -27.23 -1.02
N TYR A 167 13.05 -25.91 -0.91
CA TYR A 167 14.16 -25.07 -0.43
C TYR A 167 14.44 -25.30 1.05
N VAL A 168 13.42 -25.20 1.91
CA VAL A 168 13.52 -25.44 3.36
C VAL A 168 14.05 -26.84 3.66
N ALA A 169 13.60 -27.86 2.91
CA ALA A 169 14.08 -29.23 3.07
C ALA A 169 15.58 -29.41 2.75
N LYS A 170 16.15 -28.58 1.87
CA LYS A 170 17.60 -28.58 1.56
C LYS A 170 18.42 -27.76 2.56
N HIS A 171 17.81 -26.76 3.16
CA HIS A 171 18.44 -25.77 4.04
C HIS A 171 17.80 -25.81 5.45
N PRO A 172 17.99 -26.89 6.24
CA PRO A 172 17.39 -26.99 7.56
C PRO A 172 18.01 -25.95 8.51
N SER A 173 17.31 -24.84 8.70
CA SER A 173 17.63 -23.77 9.65
C SER A 173 16.50 -23.61 10.66
N SER A 174 16.82 -23.20 11.89
CA SER A 174 15.82 -22.95 12.94
C SER A 174 14.87 -21.80 12.63
N CYS A 175 15.19 -20.97 11.62
CA CYS A 175 14.43 -19.78 11.25
C CYS A 175 13.61 -19.97 9.97
N LEU A 176 13.62 -21.16 9.36
CA LEU A 176 12.86 -21.45 8.13
C LEU A 176 11.76 -22.45 8.42
N GLU A 177 10.52 -22.04 8.24
CA GLU A 177 9.33 -22.89 8.42
C GLU A 177 8.62 -23.14 7.07
N GLU A 178 8.12 -24.37 6.86
CA GLU A 178 7.52 -24.77 5.58
C GLU A 178 6.24 -24.00 5.21
N ASP A 179 5.53 -23.47 6.21
CA ASP A 179 4.31 -22.69 6.06
C ASP A 179 4.56 -21.19 5.84
N THR A 180 5.80 -20.71 5.98
CA THR A 180 6.21 -19.31 5.76
C THR A 180 6.61 -19.03 4.30
N TRP A 181 5.85 -19.54 3.34
CA TRP A 181 6.19 -19.44 1.91
C TRP A 181 6.17 -18.01 1.37
N GLU A 182 5.58 -17.05 2.08
CA GLU A 182 5.70 -15.62 1.81
C GLU A 182 7.16 -15.17 1.70
N ASN A 183 8.09 -15.82 2.41
CA ASN A 183 9.53 -15.54 2.32
C ASN A 183 10.12 -15.79 0.92
N ALA A 184 9.46 -16.58 0.08
CA ALA A 184 9.83 -16.70 -1.34
C ALA A 184 9.71 -15.37 -2.10
N TYR A 185 8.92 -14.41 -1.59
CA TYR A 185 8.85 -13.06 -2.14
C TYR A 185 10.01 -12.18 -1.71
N LEU A 186 10.78 -12.51 -0.67
CA LEU A 186 11.88 -11.69 -0.14
C LEU A 186 13.14 -12.55 0.10
N PRO A 187 13.79 -13.07 -0.95
CA PRO A 187 15.07 -13.76 -0.81
C PRO A 187 16.18 -12.77 -0.43
N THR A 188 16.63 -12.81 0.82
CA THR A 188 17.53 -11.80 1.38
C THR A 188 19.00 -12.06 1.12
N THR A 189 19.43 -13.31 1.01
CA THR A 189 20.84 -13.64 0.71
C THR A 189 21.11 -13.92 -0.76
N GLU A 190 22.36 -13.78 -1.18
CA GLU A 190 22.83 -14.18 -2.51
C GLU A 190 22.60 -15.67 -2.81
N GLU A 191 22.58 -16.53 -1.79
CA GLU A 191 22.27 -17.95 -1.93
C GLU A 191 20.79 -18.17 -2.19
N ASP A 192 19.91 -17.53 -1.39
CA ASP A 192 18.46 -17.56 -1.59
C ASP A 192 18.10 -17.11 -3.01
N ARG A 193 18.69 -15.99 -3.47
CA ARG A 193 18.42 -15.38 -4.79
C ARG A 193 18.83 -16.27 -5.97
N ARG A 194 19.69 -17.28 -5.76
CA ARG A 194 20.10 -18.24 -6.81
C ARG A 194 19.17 -19.44 -6.90
N GLU A 195 18.55 -19.83 -5.79
CA GLU A 195 17.69 -21.02 -5.73
C GLU A 195 16.19 -20.69 -5.81
N LEU A 196 15.80 -19.54 -5.28
CA LEU A 196 14.42 -19.06 -5.23
C LEU A 196 14.18 -18.01 -6.30
N ASN A 197 13.11 -18.21 -7.07
CA ASN A 197 12.60 -17.21 -7.99
C ASN A 197 11.42 -16.50 -7.34
N VAL A 198 11.43 -15.16 -7.37
CA VAL A 198 10.30 -14.35 -6.91
C VAL A 198 9.06 -14.76 -7.72
N PRO A 199 7.94 -15.10 -7.06
CA PRO A 199 6.72 -15.50 -7.73
C PRO A 199 6.21 -14.44 -8.71
N ARG A 200 5.35 -14.84 -9.66
CA ARG A 200 4.72 -13.91 -10.59
C ARG A 200 3.59 -13.07 -9.96
N PRO A 201 2.52 -13.67 -9.42
CA PRO A 201 1.40 -12.91 -8.88
C PRO A 201 1.80 -12.12 -7.63
N PRO A 202 1.02 -11.11 -7.22
CA PRO A 202 1.19 -10.47 -5.93
C PRO A 202 0.73 -11.39 -4.78
N LEU A 203 1.11 -11.04 -3.56
CA LEU A 203 0.66 -11.70 -2.34
C LEU A 203 0.06 -10.67 -1.37
N VAL A 204 -1.12 -10.99 -0.85
CA VAL A 204 -1.75 -10.24 0.24
C VAL A 204 -1.06 -10.66 1.53
N LEU A 205 -0.36 -9.72 2.16
CA LEU A 205 0.43 -9.98 3.36
C LEU A 205 -0.41 -9.82 4.62
N ASP A 206 -0.29 -10.76 5.56
CA ASP A 206 -0.88 -10.68 6.90
C ASP A 206 0.23 -10.63 7.94
N PHE A 207 0.52 -9.45 8.47
CA PHE A 207 1.60 -9.22 9.44
C PHE A 207 1.09 -8.43 10.64
N PRO A 208 1.66 -8.67 11.84
CA PRO A 208 1.40 -7.83 12.98
C PRO A 208 1.94 -6.40 12.74
N LEU A 209 1.14 -5.39 13.11
CA LEU A 209 1.52 -3.99 12.99
C LEU A 209 2.54 -3.63 14.09
N LYS A 210 3.84 -3.72 13.78
CA LYS A 210 4.91 -3.57 14.79
C LYS A 210 5.25 -2.13 15.16
N THR A 211 5.13 -1.18 14.23
CA THR A 211 5.50 0.23 14.50
C THR A 211 4.28 1.10 14.79
N ARG A 212 4.46 2.16 15.59
CA ARG A 212 3.38 3.10 15.95
C ARG A 212 2.75 3.74 14.73
N ARG A 213 3.56 4.09 13.73
CA ARG A 213 3.05 4.74 12.52
C ARG A 213 2.34 3.76 11.60
N ILE A 214 2.80 2.51 11.47
CA ILE A 214 2.06 1.45 10.76
C ILE A 214 0.68 1.23 11.41
N ALA A 215 0.63 1.18 12.74
CA ALA A 215 -0.61 1.06 13.51
C ALA A 215 -1.54 2.26 13.35
N ALA A 216 -1.02 3.49 13.44
CA ALA A 216 -1.79 4.73 13.30
C ALA A 216 -2.43 4.88 11.91
N GLN A 217 -1.69 4.49 10.87
CA GLN A 217 -2.15 4.48 9.48
C GLN A 217 -3.10 3.31 9.18
N ARG A 218 -3.22 2.36 10.11
CA ARG A 218 -3.91 1.09 9.95
C ARG A 218 -3.47 0.35 8.70
N SER A 219 -2.15 0.31 8.50
CA SER A 219 -1.53 -0.11 7.24
C SER A 219 -1.74 -1.60 6.97
N ARG A 220 -1.88 -1.93 5.71
CA ARG A 220 -1.98 -3.27 5.15
C ARG A 220 -1.13 -3.31 3.90
N PHE A 221 -0.57 -4.47 3.56
CA PHE A 221 0.40 -4.53 2.46
C PHE A 221 0.04 -5.62 1.46
N ILE A 222 0.30 -5.31 0.19
CA ILE A 222 0.38 -6.31 -0.87
C ILE A 222 1.79 -6.22 -1.42
N VAL A 223 2.54 -7.32 -1.35
CA VAL A 223 3.84 -7.41 -2.02
C VAL A 223 3.61 -7.88 -3.45
N PHE A 224 4.25 -7.22 -4.41
CA PHE A 224 4.19 -7.67 -5.79
C PHE A 224 5.28 -8.70 -6.08
N GLY A 225 4.92 -9.69 -6.87
CA GLY A 225 5.89 -10.55 -7.54
C GLY A 225 6.49 -9.88 -8.78
N THR A 226 6.76 -10.68 -9.81
CA THR A 226 7.31 -10.22 -11.09
C THR A 226 6.26 -9.68 -12.07
N GLU A 227 4.96 -9.73 -11.75
CA GLU A 227 3.87 -9.23 -12.60
C GLU A 227 3.36 -7.84 -12.14
N PRO A 228 3.84 -6.73 -12.73
CA PRO A 228 3.57 -5.37 -12.24
C PRO A 228 2.18 -4.85 -12.62
N THR A 229 1.46 -5.47 -13.56
CA THR A 229 0.11 -5.03 -13.98
C THR A 229 -1.01 -5.78 -13.25
N TRP A 230 -0.71 -6.80 -12.44
CA TRP A 230 -1.70 -7.75 -11.96
C TRP A 230 -2.91 -7.10 -11.28
N LEU A 231 -2.71 -6.19 -10.30
CA LEU A 231 -3.83 -5.51 -9.62
C LEU A 231 -4.60 -4.57 -10.56
N SER A 232 -3.91 -3.92 -11.50
CA SER A 232 -4.56 -3.06 -12.49
C SER A 232 -5.46 -3.85 -13.46
N GLU A 233 -5.06 -5.08 -13.78
CA GLU A 233 -5.83 -6.01 -14.60
C GLU A 233 -7.00 -6.60 -13.82
N GLU A 234 -6.78 -6.98 -12.55
CA GLU A 234 -7.85 -7.38 -11.63
C GLU A 234 -8.92 -6.28 -11.52
N PHE A 235 -8.50 -5.01 -11.36
CA PHE A 235 -9.41 -3.87 -11.30
C PHE A 235 -10.24 -3.68 -12.58
N LYS A 236 -9.71 -4.04 -13.75
CA LYS A 236 -10.40 -3.94 -15.05
C LYS A 236 -11.46 -5.03 -15.26
N LYS A 237 -11.49 -6.09 -14.44
CA LYS A 237 -12.48 -7.18 -14.56
C LYS A 237 -13.89 -6.71 -14.15
N THR A 238 -14.91 -7.28 -14.77
CA THR A 238 -16.33 -7.01 -14.45
C THR A 238 -16.63 -7.32 -12.97
N GLU A 239 -16.32 -8.56 -12.57
CA GLU A 239 -16.48 -9.07 -11.20
C GLU A 239 -15.19 -8.90 -10.37
N SER A 240 -14.59 -7.71 -10.45
CA SER A 240 -13.37 -7.40 -9.69
C SER A 240 -13.62 -7.31 -8.18
N THR A 241 -12.65 -7.81 -7.42
CA THR A 241 -12.51 -7.59 -5.97
C THR A 241 -12.10 -6.16 -5.61
N ILE A 242 -11.75 -5.34 -6.61
CA ILE A 242 -11.31 -3.97 -6.47
C ILE A 242 -12.29 -3.03 -7.16
N LYS A 243 -12.68 -1.96 -6.48
CA LYS A 243 -13.50 -0.88 -7.04
C LYS A 243 -12.86 0.47 -6.69
N ALA A 244 -13.26 1.52 -7.41
CA ALA A 244 -12.74 2.86 -7.17
C ALA A 244 -13.87 3.85 -6.89
N ILE A 245 -13.60 4.78 -5.98
CA ILE A 245 -14.38 5.98 -5.70
C ILE A 245 -13.59 7.16 -6.27
N THR A 246 -14.23 8.01 -7.05
CA THR A 246 -13.62 9.22 -7.61
C THR A 246 -14.05 10.43 -6.79
N ILE A 247 -13.09 11.23 -6.36
CA ILE A 247 -13.32 12.49 -5.65
C ILE A 247 -13.02 13.63 -6.61
N PRO A 248 -14.02 14.40 -7.07
CA PRO A 248 -13.81 15.52 -7.97
C PRO A 248 -12.90 16.58 -7.36
N ALA A 249 -12.12 17.26 -8.22
CA ALA A 249 -11.23 18.36 -7.82
C ALA A 249 -11.93 19.41 -6.94
N GLY A 250 -13.14 19.82 -7.33
CA GLY A 250 -13.94 20.81 -6.58
C GLY A 250 -14.38 20.38 -5.18
N SER A 251 -14.42 19.07 -4.90
CA SER A 251 -14.86 18.54 -3.59
C SER A 251 -13.71 18.34 -2.61
N ARG A 252 -12.45 18.35 -3.08
CA ARG A 252 -11.26 18.08 -2.23
C ARG A 252 -11.16 19.02 -1.02
N PRO A 253 -11.32 20.36 -1.15
CA PRO A 253 -11.18 21.25 0.01
C PRO A 253 -12.24 20.98 1.08
N LYS A 254 -13.49 20.78 0.66
CA LYS A 254 -14.62 20.44 1.54
C LYS A 254 -14.37 19.15 2.30
N ILE A 255 -14.02 18.06 1.59
CA ILE A 255 -13.81 16.76 2.21
C ILE A 255 -12.59 16.77 3.16
N ARG A 256 -11.53 17.53 2.85
CA ARG A 256 -10.41 17.72 3.79
C ARG A 256 -10.85 18.37 5.09
N GLN A 257 -11.72 19.38 5.02
CA GLN A 257 -12.27 20.00 6.22
C GLN A 257 -13.12 19.01 7.01
N GLU A 258 -14.02 18.26 6.36
CA GLU A 258 -14.83 17.23 7.00
C GLU A 258 -13.99 16.13 7.66
N LEU A 259 -12.89 15.70 7.02
CA LEU A 259 -11.93 14.75 7.60
C LEU A 259 -11.27 15.31 8.87
N ARG A 260 -10.83 16.58 8.83
CA ARG A 260 -10.26 17.28 9.99
C ARG A 260 -11.26 17.37 11.13
N ASP A 261 -12.52 17.72 10.83
CA ASP A 261 -13.61 17.80 11.82
C ASP A 261 -13.88 16.43 12.46
N CYS A 262 -13.64 15.33 11.72
CA CYS A 262 -13.71 13.96 12.24
C CYS A 262 -12.43 13.47 12.95
N GLY A 263 -11.42 14.34 13.12
CA GLY A 263 -10.17 13.99 13.79
C GLY A 263 -9.17 13.20 12.92
N VAL A 264 -9.35 13.19 11.60
CA VAL A 264 -8.38 12.58 10.67
C VAL A 264 -7.41 13.66 10.21
N THR A 265 -6.27 13.75 10.90
CA THR A 265 -5.26 14.81 10.67
C THR A 265 -3.85 14.23 10.46
N GLU A 266 -2.91 15.08 10.00
CA GLU A 266 -1.52 14.67 9.76
C GLU A 266 -0.85 14.13 11.02
N SER A 267 -1.05 14.73 12.20
CA SER A 267 -0.43 14.23 13.45
C SER A 267 -1.03 12.92 13.96
N VAL A 268 -2.28 12.61 13.59
CA VAL A 268 -2.90 11.32 13.91
C VAL A 268 -2.32 10.21 13.02
N ILE A 269 -2.12 10.50 11.73
CA ILE A 269 -1.61 9.54 10.74
C ILE A 269 -0.09 9.36 10.87
N TYR A 270 0.61 10.42 11.23
CA TYR A 270 2.04 10.46 11.46
C TYR A 270 2.28 10.91 12.92
N PRO A 271 2.37 9.96 13.87
CA PRO A 271 2.42 10.25 15.31
C PRO A 271 3.79 10.78 15.78
N ASP A 272 4.58 11.34 14.87
CA ASP A 272 5.91 11.91 15.08
C ASP A 272 5.88 13.44 15.02
N LEU A 273 7.00 14.08 15.36
CA LEU A 273 7.13 15.54 15.30
C LEU A 273 6.99 16.07 13.87
N ASP A 274 7.35 15.25 12.87
CA ASP A 274 7.20 15.60 11.46
C ASP A 274 5.71 15.69 11.08
N GLY A 275 4.88 14.78 11.55
CA GLY A 275 3.43 14.80 11.39
C GLY A 275 2.79 16.02 12.03
N LEU A 276 3.18 16.33 13.28
CA LEU A 276 2.74 17.55 13.95
C LEU A 276 3.16 18.81 13.19
N GLY A 277 4.41 18.87 12.72
CA GLY A 277 4.91 19.99 11.93
C GLY A 277 4.15 20.17 10.62
N ARG A 278 3.84 19.07 9.92
CA ARG A 278 3.01 19.08 8.70
C ARG A 278 1.61 19.62 8.99
N GLU A 279 0.98 19.18 10.07
CA GLU A 279 -0.36 19.66 10.46
C GLU A 279 -0.36 21.17 10.74
N LEU A 280 0.58 21.64 11.55
CA LEU A 280 0.69 23.06 11.89
C LEU A 280 0.92 23.93 10.65
N ARG A 281 1.70 23.43 9.68
CA ARG A 281 1.89 24.11 8.39
C ARG A 281 0.61 24.19 7.58
N GLN A 282 -0.19 23.12 7.53
CA GLN A 282 -1.50 23.15 6.87
C GLN A 282 -2.44 24.17 7.53
N LEU A 283 -2.51 24.20 8.86
CA LEU A 283 -3.32 25.17 9.61
C LEU A 283 -2.87 26.61 9.38
N TRP A 284 -1.56 26.85 9.32
CA TRP A 284 -1.02 28.18 9.02
C TRP A 284 -1.41 28.65 7.61
N GLU A 285 -1.31 27.78 6.60
CA GLU A 285 -1.73 28.11 5.23
C GLU A 285 -3.22 28.41 5.14
N ASP A 286 -4.05 27.62 5.81
CA ASP A 286 -5.50 27.82 5.81
C ASP A 286 -5.84 29.17 6.49
N ARG A 287 -5.19 29.51 7.61
CA ARG A 287 -5.35 30.81 8.30
C ARG A 287 -4.86 31.99 7.47
N ARG A 288 -3.84 31.80 6.63
CA ARG A 288 -3.31 32.84 5.75
C ARG A 288 -4.26 33.18 4.61
N LEU A 289 -5.05 32.19 4.17
CA LEU A 289 -6.01 32.32 3.07
C LEU A 289 -7.43 32.65 3.54
N ALA A 290 -7.79 32.29 4.77
CA ALA A 290 -9.11 32.55 5.34
C ALA A 290 -9.29 34.04 5.69
N PRO A 291 -10.49 34.62 5.44
CA PRO A 291 -10.87 35.88 6.07
C PRO A 291 -10.93 35.73 7.59
N GLU A 292 -10.76 36.84 8.33
CA GLU A 292 -10.66 36.84 9.80
C GLU A 292 -11.87 36.23 10.53
N GLU A 293 -13.04 36.13 9.87
CA GLU A 293 -14.25 35.47 10.38
C GLU A 293 -14.96 34.69 9.26
N ASN A 294 -15.55 33.54 9.61
CA ASN A 294 -16.46 32.79 8.72
C ASN A 294 -17.69 33.67 8.43
N SER A 295 -17.68 34.35 7.28
CA SER A 295 -18.85 35.08 6.75
C SER A 295 -19.86 34.14 6.14
#